data_AF-A0A968QED5-F1
#
_entry.id   AF-A0A968QED5-F1
#
_cell.length_a   1.000
_cell.length_b   1.000
_cell.length_c   1.000
_cell.angle_alpha   90.00
_cell.angle_beta   90.00
_cell.angle_gamma   90.00
#
_symmetry.space_group_name_H-M   'P 1'
#
loop_
_entity.id
_entity.type
_entity.pdbx_description
1 polymer ?
#
loop_
_entity_poly.entity_id
_entity_poly.type
_entity_poly.pdbx_seq_one_letter_code
_entity_poly.pdbx_strand_id
1 'polypeptide(L)'
;MVKIGYWECPTGIAGDMCLGALVDCGLPWQYLVDSLRSLGLEQEYQLTTEKVIRNGQSATKVHVDLRHHHHDHHHHHDSEHHHQATRHLPEIISLIQGSSLPERVKRW
;
A
#
# COMPACT_ATOMS: atom_id res chain seq x y z
N MET A 1 -5.54 22.81 19.89
CA MET A 1 -5.52 21.46 20.49
C MET A 1 -4.92 20.51 19.46
N VAL A 2 -3.93 19.70 19.83
CA VAL A 2 -3.30 18.75 18.90
C VAL A 2 -4.20 17.51 18.78
N LYS A 3 -4.49 17.06 17.55
CA LYS A 3 -5.17 15.77 17.32
C LYS A 3 -4.10 14.70 17.16
N ILE A 4 -4.26 13.58 17.86
CA ILE A 4 -3.32 12.46 17.85
C ILE A 4 -4.06 11.23 17.33
N GLY A 5 -3.47 10.55 16.34
CA GLY A 5 -3.85 9.18 15.98
C GLY A 5 -2.96 8.21 16.76
N TYR A 6 -3.57 7.20 17.38
CA TYR A 6 -2.87 6.19 18.16
C TYR A 6 -3.21 4.80 17.63
N TRP A 7 -2.18 3.99 17.39
CA TRP A 7 -2.35 2.60 16.98
C TRP A 7 -1.89 1.67 18.10
N GLU A 8 -2.81 0.84 18.58
CA GLU A 8 -2.49 -0.26 19.48
C GLU A 8 -2.39 -1.55 18.64
N CYS A 9 -1.17 -1.87 18.20
CA CYS A 9 -0.91 -3.01 17.31
C CYS A 9 0.22 -3.89 17.88
N PRO A 10 -0.01 -4.61 18.99
CA PRO A 10 1.03 -5.38 19.68
C PRO A 10 1.64 -6.48 18.81
N THR A 11 0.90 -6.97 17.81
CA THR A 11 1.33 -7.99 16.85
C THR A 11 1.63 -7.41 15.46
N GLY A 12 1.77 -6.09 15.35
CA GLY A 12 1.85 -5.38 14.07
C GLY A 12 0.51 -5.19 13.38
N ILE A 13 0.53 -4.45 12.27
CA ILE A 13 -0.63 -4.18 11.41
C ILE A 13 -0.17 -4.31 9.95
N ALA A 14 -0.97 -4.99 9.13
CA ALA A 14 -0.72 -5.07 7.69
C ALA A 14 -0.94 -3.70 7.02
N GLY A 15 -0.24 -3.45 5.91
CA GLY A 15 -0.28 -2.16 5.22
C GLY A 15 -1.69 -1.78 4.75
N ASP A 16 -2.42 -2.71 4.14
CA ASP A 16 -3.80 -2.51 3.69
C ASP A 16 -4.77 -2.22 4.86
N MET A 17 -4.59 -2.88 6.00
CA MET A 17 -5.34 -2.58 7.23
C MET A 17 -5.05 -1.17 7.75
N CYS A 18 -3.78 -0.73 7.70
CA CYS A 18 -3.39 0.63 8.06
C CYS A 18 -4.03 1.68 7.12
N LEU A 19 -4.01 1.43 5.81
CA LEU A 19 -4.67 2.30 4.83
C LEU A 19 -6.18 2.37 5.08
N GLY A 20 -6.83 1.23 5.32
CA GLY A 20 -8.25 1.15 5.64
C GLY A 20 -8.62 1.96 6.89
N ALA A 21 -7.83 1.83 7.96
CA ALA A 21 -8.03 2.60 9.18
C ALA A 21 -7.90 4.12 8.96
N LEU A 22 -6.94 4.57 8.15
CA LEU A 22 -6.78 5.99 7.83
C LEU A 22 -7.97 6.55 7.04
N VAL A 23 -8.46 5.79 6.06
CA VAL A 23 -9.64 6.18 5.27
C VAL A 23 -10.89 6.22 6.15
N ASP A 24 -11.06 5.25 7.05
CA ASP A 24 -12.18 5.23 8.00
C ASP A 24 -12.13 6.39 9.01
N CYS A 25 -10.91 6.82 9.39
CA CYS A 25 -10.66 8.01 10.20
C CYS A 25 -10.89 9.34 9.45
N GLY A 26 -11.32 9.29 8.18
CA GLY A 26 -11.70 10.47 7.39
C GLY A 26 -10.62 10.97 6.43
N LEU A 27 -9.54 10.21 6.20
CA LEU A 27 -8.60 10.53 5.13
C LEU A 27 -9.31 10.38 3.77
N PRO A 28 -9.33 11.42 2.91
CA PRO A 28 -9.96 11.31 1.61
C PRO A 28 -9.29 10.24 0.75
N TRP A 29 -10.08 9.32 0.18
CA TRP A 29 -9.59 8.24 -0.66
C TRP A 29 -8.70 8.74 -1.81
N GLN A 30 -9.14 9.78 -2.52
CA GLN A 30 -8.40 10.32 -3.65
C GLN A 30 -7.03 10.88 -3.24
N TYR A 31 -6.96 11.52 -2.06
CA TYR A 31 -5.69 12.01 -1.52
C TYR A 31 -4.71 10.86 -1.25
N LEU A 32 -5.18 9.73 -0.72
CA LEU A 32 -4.37 8.53 -0.52
C LEU A 32 -3.84 8.00 -1.87
N VAL A 33 -4.72 7.83 -2.85
CA VAL A 33 -4.39 7.31 -4.18
C VAL A 33 -3.36 8.20 -4.87
N ASP A 34 -3.55 9.52 -4.86
CA ASP A 34 -2.63 10.47 -5.49
C ASP A 34 -1.28 10.55 -4.76
N SER A 35 -1.28 10.40 -3.43
CA SER A 35 -0.03 10.34 -2.65
C SER A 35 0.78 9.10 -3.02
N LEU A 36 0.15 7.92 -3.09
CA LEU A 36 0.86 6.68 -3.46
C LEU A 36 1.25 6.65 -4.95
N ARG A 37 0.48 7.32 -5.82
CA ARG A 37 0.82 7.56 -7.23
C ARG A 37 2.18 8.25 -7.35
N SER A 38 2.45 9.25 -6.51
CA SER A 38 3.72 10.00 -6.56
C SER A 38 4.98 9.16 -6.35
N LEU A 39 4.85 7.92 -5.87
CA LEU A 39 5.95 6.97 -5.73
C LEU A 39 6.38 6.31 -7.05
N GLY A 40 5.64 6.52 -8.15
CA GLY A 40 5.95 5.94 -9.47
C GLY A 40 5.62 4.44 -9.59
N LEU A 41 4.64 3.96 -8.83
CA LEU A 41 4.27 2.55 -8.70
C LEU A 41 2.92 2.21 -9.36
N GLU A 42 2.35 3.12 -10.14
CA GLU A 42 0.98 3.03 -10.67
C GLU A 42 0.73 1.82 -11.56
N GLN A 43 1.78 1.30 -12.18
CA GLN A 43 1.71 0.15 -13.07
C GLN A 43 1.72 -1.17 -12.31
N GLU A 44 2.14 -1.17 -11.05
CA GLU A 44 2.40 -2.39 -10.28
C GLU A 44 1.23 -2.85 -9.43
N TYR A 45 0.29 -1.96 -9.12
CA TYR A 45 -0.87 -2.31 -8.33
C TYR A 45 -2.13 -1.53 -8.74
N GLN A 46 -3.25 -2.02 -8.27
CA GLN A 46 -4.53 -1.32 -8.25
C GLN A 46 -5.04 -1.27 -6.81
N LEU A 47 -5.57 -0.10 -6.43
CA LEU A 47 -6.26 0.08 -5.17
C LEU A 47 -7.76 0.11 -5.39
N THR A 48 -8.47 -0.65 -4.60
CA THR A 48 -9.93 -0.55 -4.47
C THR A 48 -10.29 -0.46 -2.99
N THR A 49 -11.48 0.05 -2.72
CA THR A 49 -12.00 0.12 -1.35
C THR A 49 -13.47 -0.16 -1.30
N GLU A 50 -13.89 -0.80 -0.22
CA GLU A 50 -15.29 -1.08 0.06
C GLU A 50 -15.57 -0.94 1.57
N LYS A 51 -16.81 -0.60 1.91
CA LYS A 51 -17.27 -0.71 3.29
C LYS A 51 -17.66 -2.15 3.55
N VAL A 52 -17.08 -2.73 4.61
CA VAL A 52 -17.38 -4.08 5.06
C VAL A 52 -18.03 -4.05 6.43
N ILE A 53 -18.85 -5.04 6.73
CA ILE A 53 -19.31 -5.34 8.09
C ILE A 53 -18.81 -6.74 8.43
N ARG A 54 -18.01 -6.87 9.48
CA ARG A 54 -17.50 -8.16 9.97
C ARG A 54 -17.79 -8.24 11.46
N ASN A 55 -18.47 -9.31 11.87
CA ASN A 55 -18.86 -9.51 13.27
C ASN A 55 -19.58 -8.29 13.89
N GLY A 56 -20.44 -7.63 13.11
CA GLY A 56 -21.18 -6.44 13.54
C GLY A 56 -20.40 -5.12 13.53
N GLN A 57 -19.12 -5.13 13.16
CA GLN A 57 -18.27 -3.93 13.10
C GLN A 57 -18.14 -3.47 11.66
N SER A 58 -18.42 -2.18 11.41
CA SER A 58 -18.17 -1.56 10.11
C SER A 58 -16.72 -1.09 10.03
N ALA A 59 -16.09 -1.36 8.89
CA ALA A 59 -14.75 -0.86 8.58
C ALA A 59 -14.65 -0.52 7.10
N THR A 60 -13.63 0.25 6.73
CA THR A 60 -13.20 0.39 5.35
C THR A 60 -12.13 -0.66 5.05
N LYS A 61 -12.42 -1.56 4.12
CA LYS A 61 -11.42 -2.50 3.58
C LYS A 61 -10.75 -1.85 2.37
N VAL A 62 -9.42 -1.84 2.37
CA VAL A 62 -8.62 -1.48 1.20
C VAL A 62 -8.07 -2.78 0.63
N HIS A 63 -8.18 -2.95 -0.68
CA HIS A 63 -7.54 -4.05 -1.40
C HIS A 63 -6.38 -3.49 -2.20
N VAL A 64 -5.25 -4.21 -2.16
CA VAL A 64 -4.04 -3.91 -2.93
C VAL A 64 -3.82 -5.07 -3.89
N ASP A 65 -4.32 -4.91 -5.11
CA ASP A 65 -4.24 -5.94 -6.14
C ASP A 65 -2.98 -5.73 -6.96
N LEU A 66 -2.00 -6.62 -6.84
CA LEU A 66 -0.77 -6.54 -7.62
C LEU A 66 -1.05 -6.89 -9.08
N ARG A 67 -0.58 -6.03 -9.99
CA ARG A 67 -0.62 -6.27 -11.42
C ARG A 67 0.59 -7.12 -11.78
N HIS A 68 0.37 -8.37 -12.15
CA HIS A 68 1.44 -9.19 -12.71
C HIS A 68 1.80 -8.62 -14.09
N HIS A 69 3.07 -8.25 -14.28
CA HIS A 69 3.61 -8.19 -15.63
C HIS A 69 3.59 -9.62 -16.18
N HIS A 70 2.65 -9.91 -17.07
CA HIS A 70 2.71 -11.09 -17.92
C HIS A 70 4.02 -10.99 -18.72
N HIS A 71 5.07 -11.63 -18.23
CA HIS A 71 6.09 -12.10 -19.13
C HIS A 71 5.48 -13.25 -19.91
N ASP A 72 5.24 -13.02 -21.21
CA ASP A 72 4.98 -14.07 -22.19
C ASP A 72 6.15 -15.05 -22.18
N HIS A 73 6.07 -16.08 -21.34
CA HIS A 73 7.03 -17.17 -21.35
C HIS A 73 6.39 -18.39 -21.99
N HIS A 74 6.78 -18.58 -23.26
CA HIS A 74 6.70 -19.85 -23.96
C HIS A 74 7.14 -21.00 -23.05
N HIS A 75 6.34 -22.07 -23.06
CA HIS A 75 6.54 -23.31 -22.32
C HIS A 75 7.98 -23.85 -22.44
N HIS A 76 8.71 -23.86 -21.33
CA HIS A 76 9.69 -24.90 -21.05
C HIS A 76 9.67 -25.21 -19.55
N HIS A 77 9.50 -26.50 -19.25
CA HIS A 77 9.54 -27.05 -17.90
C HIS A 77 10.92 -26.79 -17.27
N ASP A 78 10.98 -25.88 -16.31
CA ASP A 78 11.90 -25.96 -15.17
C ASP A 78 11.28 -25.21 -13.98
N SER A 79 11.25 -25.87 -12.83
CA SER A 79 10.68 -25.36 -11.59
C SER A 79 11.55 -24.23 -11.02
N GLU A 80 11.52 -23.05 -11.61
CA GLU A 80 12.05 -21.85 -10.98
C GLU A 80 10.98 -21.19 -10.13
N HIS A 81 11.20 -21.21 -8.81
CA HIS A 81 10.41 -20.47 -7.85
C HIS A 81 10.50 -18.98 -8.18
N HIS A 82 9.48 -18.44 -8.87
CA HIS A 82 9.29 -17.00 -9.04
C HIS A 82 9.09 -16.35 -7.66
N HIS A 83 10.20 -16.01 -7.00
CA HIS A 83 10.19 -15.10 -5.88
C HIS A 83 9.68 -13.75 -6.41
N GLN A 84 8.53 -13.31 -5.91
CA GLN A 84 8.09 -11.92 -6.10
C GLN A 84 9.27 -11.01 -5.75
N ALA A 85 9.62 -10.08 -6.63
CA ALA A 85 10.68 -9.12 -6.38
C ALA A 85 10.32 -8.29 -5.14
N THR A 86 10.84 -8.69 -3.98
CA THR A 86 10.63 -7.96 -2.73
C THR A 86 11.54 -6.76 -2.71
N ARG A 87 10.98 -5.58 -2.46
CA ARG A 87 11.79 -4.38 -2.24
C ARG A 87 12.41 -4.39 -0.86
N HIS A 88 13.70 -4.15 -0.80
CA HIS A 88 14.40 -3.94 0.47
C HIS A 88 14.31 -2.47 0.91
N LEU A 89 14.60 -2.22 2.18
CA LEU A 89 14.51 -0.88 2.77
C LEU A 89 15.25 0.21 1.98
N PRO A 90 16.49 0.01 1.47
CA PRO A 90 17.17 1.05 0.69
C PRO A 90 16.41 1.47 -0.58
N GLU A 91 15.76 0.51 -1.24
CA GLU A 91 14.97 0.76 -2.45
C GLU A 91 13.69 1.53 -2.11
N ILE A 92 13.03 1.15 -1.01
CA ILE A 92 11.84 1.86 -0.50
C ILE A 92 12.19 3.31 -0.13
N ILE A 93 13.33 3.53 0.55
CA ILE A 93 13.80 4.88 0.88
C ILE A 93 14.06 5.69 -0.38
N SER A 94 14.72 5.09 -1.37
CA SER A 94 15.02 5.75 -2.65
C SER A 94 13.73 6.16 -3.38
N LEU A 95 12.70 5.31 -3.38
CA LEU A 95 11.38 5.63 -3.92
C LEU A 95 10.73 6.82 -3.20
N ILE A 96 10.74 6.82 -1.86
CA ILE A 96 10.15 7.91 -1.06
C ILE A 96 10.90 9.22 -1.33
N GLN A 97 12.23 9.21 -1.31
CA GLN A 97 13.06 10.39 -1.52
C GLN A 97 12.94 10.96 -2.94
N GLY A 98 12.81 10.08 -3.95
CA GLY A 98 12.62 10.47 -5.35
C GLY A 98 11.21 10.93 -5.72
N SER A 99 10.23 10.73 -4.85
CA SER A 99 8.82 11.07 -5.11
C SER A 99 8.53 12.58 -5.05
N SER A 100 7.33 12.98 -5.49
CA SER A 100 6.79 14.32 -5.26
C SER A 100 6.04 14.49 -3.93
N LEU A 101 6.24 13.58 -2.97
CA LEU A 101 5.65 13.68 -1.63
C LEU A 101 6.13 14.94 -0.88
N PRO A 102 5.38 15.44 0.11
CA PRO A 102 5.80 16.57 0.94
C PRO A 102 7.12 16.30 1.65
N GLU A 103 7.99 17.33 1.77
CA GLU A 103 9.31 17.22 2.40
C GLU A 103 9.28 16.64 3.83
N ARG A 104 8.21 16.88 4.58
CA ARG A 104 8.05 16.29 5.92
C ARG A 104 8.04 14.75 5.90
N VAL A 105 7.61 14.14 4.80
CA VAL A 105 7.53 12.69 4.62
C VAL A 105 8.90 12.12 4.21
N LYS A 106 9.65 12.88 3.40
CA LYS A 106 10.99 12.48 2.95
C LYS A 106 12.07 12.57 4.03
N ARG A 107 11.80 13.35 5.09
CA ARG A 107 12.69 13.58 6.24
C ARG A 107 12.56 12.52 7.36
N TRP A 108 12.11 11.31 7.02
CA TRP A 108 12.01 10.21 7.98
C TRP A 108 13.38 9.86 8.59
#